data_AF-A0A2D5YPA7-F1
#
_entry.id   AF-A0A2D5YPA7-F1
#
_cell.length_a   1.000
_cell.length_b   1.000
_cell.length_c   1.000
_cell.angle_alpha   90.00
_cell.angle_beta   90.00
_cell.angle_gamma   90.00
#
_symmetry.space_group_name_H-M   'P 1'
#
loop_
_entity.id
_entity.type
_entity.pdbx_description
1 polymer ?
#
loop_
_entity_poly.entity_id
_entity_poly.type
_entity_poly.pdbx_seq_one_letter_code
_entity_poly.pdbx_strand_id
1 'polypeptide(L)' 'MSEKFNLPYFKKLNLERIDLGRGKRVVVEGGSLDKKYNITVDRAAEENLF' A
#
# COMPACT_ATOMS: atom_id res chain seq x y z
N MET A 1 1.88 -0.43 3.66
CA MET A 1 2.60 -0.17 4.92
C MET A 1 4.08 -0.48 4.84
N SER A 2 4.51 -1.69 4.47
CA SER A 2 5.93 -2.09 4.56
C SER A 2 6.94 -1.15 3.91
N GLU A 3 6.57 -0.56 2.77
CA GLU A 3 7.37 0.49 2.13
C GLU A 3 7.44 1.78 2.96
N LYS A 4 6.29 2.29 3.42
CA LYS A 4 6.20 3.50 4.27
C LYS A 4 7.04 3.33 5.54
N PHE A 5 7.06 2.12 6.12
CA PHE A 5 7.87 1.76 7.29
C PHE A 5 9.32 1.42 6.99
N ASN A 6 9.75 1.55 5.73
CA ASN A 6 11.12 1.30 5.30
C ASN A 6 11.66 -0.09 5.73
N LEU A 7 10.77 -1.10 5.77
CA LEU A 7 11.12 -2.41 6.30
C LEU A 7 12.21 -3.06 5.43
N PRO A 8 13.26 -3.69 6.01
CA PRO A 8 14.43 -4.14 5.26
C PRO A 8 14.13 -5.10 4.11
N TYR A 9 13.11 -5.94 4.25
CA TYR A 9 12.71 -6.88 3.20
C TYR A 9 12.09 -6.19 1.99
N PHE A 10 11.40 -5.06 2.19
CA PHE A 10 10.73 -4.35 1.10
C PHE A 10 11.74 -3.79 0.10
N LYS A 11 12.91 -3.36 0.58
CA LYS A 11 14.04 -2.90 -0.24
C LYS A 11 14.61 -3.99 -1.17
N LYS A 12 14.36 -5.26 -0.86
CA LYS A 12 14.83 -6.39 -1.67
C LYS A 12 13.83 -6.79 -2.76
N LEU A 13 12.64 -6.19 -2.77
CA LEU A 13 11.62 -6.46 -3.78
C LEU A 13 11.89 -5.62 -5.03
N ASN A 14 11.90 -6.26 -6.19
CA ASN A 14 11.83 -5.56 -7.47
C ASN A 14 10.36 -5.46 -7.90
N LEU A 15 9.75 -4.29 -7.67
CA LEU A 15 8.33 -4.05 -7.95
C LEU A 15 8.01 -4.06 -9.46
N GLU A 16 8.98 -3.84 -10.34
CA GLU A 16 8.77 -3.89 -11.80
C GLU A 16 8.54 -5.31 -12.31
N ARG A 17 8.97 -6.31 -11.54
CA ARG A 17 8.86 -7.73 -11.89
C ARG A 17 7.66 -8.43 -11.26
N ILE A 18 6.83 -7.69 -10.52
CA ILE A 18 5.69 -8.24 -9.77
C ILE A 18 4.42 -7.53 -10.22
N ASP A 19 3.41 -8.28 -10.65
CA ASP A 19 2.09 -7.70 -10.94
C ASP A 19 1.37 -7.43 -9.61
N LEU A 20 1.28 -6.15 -9.25
CA LEU A 20 0.55 -5.69 -8.06
C LEU A 20 -0.94 -5.48 -8.34
N GLY A 21 -1.44 -5.88 -9.50
CA GLY A 21 -2.77 -5.59 -10.02
C GLY A 21 -2.87 -4.19 -10.63
N ARG A 22 -3.95 -3.97 -11.39
CA ARG A 22 -4.15 -2.74 -12.18
C ARG A 22 -5.47 -2.06 -11.82
N GLY A 23 -5.51 -0.75 -12.07
CA GLY A 23 -6.69 0.07 -11.80
C GLY A 23 -6.94 0.31 -10.32
N LYS A 24 -7.99 1.10 -10.04
CA LYS A 24 -8.43 1.42 -8.68
C LYS A 24 -9.15 0.22 -8.08
N ARG A 25 -8.77 -0.15 -6.86
CA ARG A 25 -9.29 -1.32 -6.15
C ARG A 25 -9.62 -0.97 -4.72
N VAL A 26 -10.65 -1.62 -4.18
CA VAL A 26 -11.09 -1.41 -2.80
C VAL A 26 -10.56 -2.57 -1.96
N VAL A 27 -9.60 -2.29 -1.07
CA VAL A 27 -9.10 -3.27 -0.09
C VAL A 27 -9.76 -3.02 1.27
N VAL A 28 -9.98 -1.74 1.61
CA VAL A 28 -10.75 -1.32 2.79
C VAL A 28 -11.92 -0.44 2.33
N GLU A 29 -13.15 -0.87 2.59
CA GLU A 29 -14.34 -0.05 2.31
C GLU A 29 -14.33 1.22 3.16
N GLY A 30 -14.64 2.37 2.55
CA GLY A 30 -14.56 3.67 3.22
C GLY A 30 -13.14 4.20 3.48
N GLY A 31 -12.10 3.44 3.08
CA GLY A 31 -10.70 3.85 3.20
C GLY A 31 -10.27 4.97 2.24
N SER A 32 -9.08 5.52 2.47
CA SER A 32 -8.44 6.51 1.60
C SER A 32 -7.67 5.84 0.46
N LEU A 33 -7.68 6.44 -0.73
CA LEU A 33 -6.96 5.90 -1.89
C LEU A 33 -5.45 6.14 -1.79
N ASP A 34 -4.67 5.06 -1.65
CA ASP A 34 -3.24 5.06 -1.93
C ASP A 34 -3.02 5.15 -3.44
N LYS A 35 -2.56 6.31 -3.91
CA LYS A 35 -2.37 6.59 -5.35
C LYS A 35 -1.21 5.82 -5.98
N LYS A 36 -0.24 5.36 -5.19
CA LYS A 36 0.90 4.60 -5.70
C LYS A 36 0.48 3.19 -6.08
N TYR A 37 -0.31 2.56 -5.22
CA TYR A 37 -0.76 1.18 -5.39
C TYR A 37 -2.18 1.06 -5.98
N ASN A 38 -2.89 2.19 -6.12
CA ASN A 38 -4.27 2.27 -6.55
C ASN A 38 -5.21 1.38 -5.72
N ILE A 39 -5.01 1.35 -4.40
CA ILE A 39 -5.84 0.61 -3.45
C ILE A 39 -6.39 1.55 -2.37
N THR A 40 -7.56 1.23 -1.82
CA THR A 40 -8.01 1.90 -0.60
C THR A 40 -7.35 1.31 0.64
N VAL A 41 -6.86 2.16 1.54
CA VAL A 41 -6.25 1.80 2.83
C VAL A 41 -6.99 2.50 3.96
N ASP A 42 -6.95 1.94 5.16
CA ASP A 42 -7.57 2.58 6.32
C ASP A 42 -6.90 3.94 6.62
N ARG A 43 -7.70 4.98 6.90
CA ARG A 43 -7.20 6.28 7.37
C ARG A 43 -6.51 6.17 8.71
N ALA A 44 -7.05 5.32 9.59
CA ALA A 44 -6.41 5.02 10.87
C ALA A 44 -5.04 4.36 10.66
N ALA A 45 -4.81 3.62 9.58
CA ALA A 45 -3.48 3.10 9.25
C ALA A 45 -2.52 4.16 8.68
N GLU A 46 -3.03 5.32 8.26
CA GLU A 46 -2.21 6.48 7.88
C GLU A 46 -1.87 7.38 9.08
N GLU A 47 -2.76 7.45 10.08
CA GLU A 47 -2.58 8.27 11.29
C GLU A 47 -2.09 7.50 12.53
N ASN A 48 -2.48 6.25 12.71
CA ASN A 48 -2.00 5.37 13.77
C ASN A 48 -0.89 4.49 13.26
N LEU A 49 0.27 4.70 13.89
CA LEU A 49 1.51 4.00 13.65
C LEU A 49 1.58 2.63 14.34
N PHE A 50 0.45 2.08 14.81
CA PHE A 50 0.32 0.77 15.46
C PHE A 50 -1.08 0.18 15.27
#